data_AF-A0A1I3RE10-F1
#
_entry.id   AF-A0A1I3RE10-F1
#
_cell.length_a   1.000
_cell.length_b   1.000
_cell.length_c   1.000
_cell.angle_alpha   90.00
_cell.angle_beta   90.00
_cell.angle_gamma   90.00
#
_symmetry.space_group_name_H-M   'P 1'
#
loop_
_entity.id
_entity.type
_entity.pdbx_description
1 polymer ?
#
loop_
_entity_poly.entity_id
_entity_poly.type
_entity_poly.pdbx_seq_one_letter_code
_entity_poly.pdbx_strand_id
1 'polypeptide(L)'
;MHKEFFKALHGDKGTNFRFIKKKNDVVDCKGSVERDYKRVVEEIEHNNAQNREIYFVVNSGGYKSARIHKFNAVFMDLDCEVDEKLETSVHNQITEYKYSKLMEVQEFVYNPSCIIETRRGYHVYWFLNDGATRDEFEECQKGLINYFDADPAVTTPNRLMRVPNTYWCKNPNERFLVELLELNGNRYSIKQILSELPNCELKNKNQSNKKDNLKDTNSEHKVNTQEIKGTNNLKYIKEQNVEALQAILNPQEMRVSNHADLWQYIKERDMNQYLGIRGNSFNCIFHDDENPSAGIVKNKTSHKKNVYNCLSSNCGVSYTMITITQKLTGLNEEQSMKFLKRVYKIEYIESDWKKDRRKILENNERIVNGKKIESLYPELNKRIKRYIKLLTFFQVLSRKHLQTEYFTDITGTPLFYSSISYIAKALGINARRLTDRIALLTYLGLIKKVPEEEIPEHLLKKAKFEAAKKNQTYLTTYYSIPEYNHETLSKCEEKAIEFVDCGFTMKAFSREMILRTLGQEEADRVFPQMKNKKVVDTQLVKTIERVTMELVEKKGWTTETEVIKNVNPVVKETKSLVETKIKRTMSEVCIKYGMVKQRLNKVIKEELDIPCKGYPTIIINEEVLNDIT
;
A
#
# COMPACT_ATOMS: atom_id res chain seq x y z
N MET A 1 -14.26 4.70 -17.42
CA MET A 1 -14.25 5.09 -15.99
C MET A 1 -15.53 5.76 -15.49
N HIS A 2 -15.90 7.00 -15.87
CA HIS A 2 -17.18 7.58 -15.40
C HIS A 2 -18.39 6.69 -15.75
N LYS A 3 -18.41 6.18 -17.00
CA LYS A 3 -19.45 5.27 -17.47
C LYS A 3 -19.60 4.01 -16.62
N GLU A 4 -18.49 3.33 -16.34
CA GLU A 4 -18.49 2.08 -15.58
C GLU A 4 -18.95 2.29 -14.15
N PHE A 5 -18.48 3.36 -13.48
CA PHE A 5 -18.91 3.68 -12.13
C PHE A 5 -20.41 3.99 -12.05
N PHE A 6 -20.90 4.89 -12.89
CA PHE A 6 -22.32 5.28 -12.85
C PHE A 6 -23.25 4.18 -13.34
N LYS A 7 -22.82 3.36 -14.31
CA LYS A 7 -23.54 2.15 -14.72
C LYS A 7 -23.59 1.12 -13.60
N ALA A 8 -22.47 0.88 -12.91
CA ALA A 8 -22.42 -0.07 -11.81
C ALA A 8 -23.29 0.38 -10.63
N LEU A 9 -23.36 1.69 -10.35
CA LEU A 9 -24.17 2.25 -9.25
C LEU A 9 -25.67 2.39 -9.60
N HIS A 10 -26.00 3.06 -10.72
CA HIS A 10 -27.37 3.44 -11.09
C HIS A 10 -28.00 2.59 -12.20
N GLY A 11 -27.25 1.71 -12.86
CA GLY A 11 -27.69 1.04 -14.08
C GLY A 11 -27.95 2.05 -15.20
N ASP A 12 -29.03 1.85 -15.95
CA ASP A 12 -29.41 2.73 -17.07
C ASP A 12 -30.17 4.00 -16.62
N LYS A 13 -30.36 4.18 -15.31
CA LYS A 13 -31.09 5.31 -14.72
C LYS A 13 -30.16 6.52 -14.54
N GLY A 14 -30.71 7.71 -14.74
CA GLY A 14 -29.96 8.97 -14.55
C GLY A 14 -29.72 9.34 -13.09
N THR A 15 -28.70 10.16 -12.87
CA THR A 15 -28.41 10.79 -11.58
C THR A 15 -28.38 12.32 -11.69
N ASN A 16 -28.26 12.99 -10.55
CA ASN A 16 -28.18 14.45 -10.46
C ASN A 16 -26.75 14.85 -10.08
N PHE A 17 -26.17 15.75 -10.87
CA PHE A 17 -24.82 16.29 -10.75
C PHE A 17 -24.86 17.75 -10.32
N ARG A 18 -23.99 18.13 -9.39
CA ARG A 18 -23.88 19.51 -8.90
C ARG A 18 -22.45 20.00 -9.04
N PHE A 19 -22.29 21.13 -9.72
CA PHE A 19 -21.01 21.78 -9.94
C PHE A 19 -20.94 23.07 -9.13
N ILE A 20 -19.94 23.21 -8.25
CA ILE A 20 -19.85 24.32 -7.28
C ILE A 20 -18.53 25.05 -7.45
N LYS A 21 -18.57 26.36 -7.74
CA LYS A 21 -17.36 27.20 -7.72
C LYS A 21 -17.18 27.91 -6.39
N LYS A 22 -18.27 28.50 -5.90
CA LYS A 22 -18.41 29.19 -4.61
C LYS A 22 -19.85 28.98 -4.11
N LYS A 23 -20.14 29.32 -2.85
CA LYS A 23 -21.43 29.02 -2.20
C LYS A 23 -22.68 29.45 -3.00
N ASN A 24 -22.59 30.52 -3.79
CA ASN A 24 -23.69 31.07 -4.59
C ASN A 24 -23.57 30.79 -6.10
N ASP A 25 -22.53 30.07 -6.53
CA ASP A 25 -22.26 29.76 -7.93
C ASP A 25 -22.35 28.24 -8.13
N VAL A 26 -23.59 27.79 -8.33
CA VAL A 26 -23.98 26.38 -8.41
C VAL A 26 -24.66 26.11 -9.75
N VAL A 27 -24.19 25.10 -10.46
CA VAL A 27 -24.80 24.60 -11.70
C VAL A 27 -25.24 23.16 -11.46
N ASP A 28 -26.53 22.88 -11.69
CA ASP A 28 -27.09 21.54 -11.56
C ASP A 28 -27.30 20.92 -12.95
N CYS A 29 -26.86 19.68 -13.13
CA CYS A 29 -27.08 18.87 -14.32
C CYS A 29 -27.82 17.59 -13.96
N LYS A 30 -28.72 17.14 -14.83
CA LYS A 30 -29.37 15.83 -14.72
C LYS A 30 -29.11 15.04 -15.99
N GLY A 31 -28.75 13.77 -15.85
CA GLY A 31 -28.54 12.92 -17.02
C GLY A 31 -28.17 11.49 -16.66
N SER A 32 -28.35 10.59 -17.61
CA SER A 32 -27.85 9.23 -17.53
C SER A 32 -26.51 9.14 -18.24
N VAL A 33 -25.50 8.64 -17.53
CA VAL A 33 -24.16 8.39 -18.10
C VAL A 33 -24.19 7.18 -19.05
N GLU A 34 -25.32 6.46 -19.16
CA GLU A 34 -25.50 5.43 -20.19
C GLU A 34 -26.15 5.99 -21.47
N ARG A 35 -27.26 6.74 -21.33
CA ARG A 35 -28.05 7.24 -22.48
C ARG A 35 -27.56 8.57 -23.04
N ASP A 36 -27.11 9.46 -22.16
CA ASP A 36 -26.68 10.83 -22.47
C ASP A 36 -25.18 11.02 -22.21
N TYR A 37 -24.41 9.92 -22.29
CA TYR A 37 -23.00 9.84 -21.85
C TYR A 37 -22.17 11.04 -22.29
N LYS A 38 -22.20 11.31 -23.60
CA LYS A 38 -21.37 12.33 -24.23
C LYS A 38 -21.65 13.71 -23.64
N ARG A 39 -22.93 14.11 -23.60
CA ARG A 39 -23.36 15.41 -23.04
C ARG A 39 -22.98 15.54 -21.57
N VAL A 40 -23.25 14.52 -20.75
CA VAL A 40 -23.01 14.58 -19.30
C VAL A 40 -21.52 14.66 -18.97
N VAL A 41 -20.69 13.88 -19.68
CA VAL A 41 -19.23 13.92 -19.50
C VAL A 41 -18.66 15.26 -19.98
N GLU A 42 -19.10 15.77 -21.12
CA GLU A 42 -18.70 17.10 -21.61
C GLU A 42 -19.04 18.20 -20.59
N GLU A 43 -20.21 18.14 -19.95
CA GLU A 43 -20.57 19.08 -18.88
C GLU A 43 -19.70 18.93 -17.63
N ILE A 44 -19.38 17.70 -17.21
CA ILE A 44 -18.47 17.45 -16.07
C ILE A 44 -17.08 18.01 -16.37
N GLU A 45 -16.51 17.69 -17.52
CA GLU A 45 -15.17 18.11 -17.94
C GLU A 45 -15.09 19.63 -18.11
N HIS A 46 -16.08 20.23 -18.78
CA HIS A 46 -16.16 21.68 -18.97
C HIS A 46 -16.20 22.42 -17.63
N ASN A 47 -17.05 21.98 -16.70
CA ASN A 47 -17.17 22.64 -15.40
C ASN A 47 -15.93 22.43 -14.54
N ASN A 48 -15.30 21.25 -14.58
CA ASN A 48 -14.09 20.99 -13.80
C ASN A 48 -12.88 21.78 -14.32
N ALA A 49 -12.76 21.95 -15.65
CA ALA A 49 -11.76 22.82 -16.28
C ALA A 49 -11.87 24.28 -15.79
N GLN A 50 -13.09 24.72 -15.46
CA GLN A 50 -13.37 26.06 -14.90
C GLN A 50 -13.14 26.17 -13.38
N ASN A 51 -12.45 25.20 -12.75
CA ASN A 51 -12.23 25.10 -11.31
C ASN A 51 -13.51 24.89 -10.48
N ARG A 52 -14.55 24.29 -11.04
CA ARG A 52 -15.72 23.88 -10.24
C ARG A 52 -15.47 22.51 -9.62
N GLU A 53 -15.87 22.38 -8.36
CA GLU A 53 -15.98 21.10 -7.66
C GLU A 53 -17.15 20.31 -8.24
N ILE A 54 -16.93 19.03 -8.55
CA ILE A 54 -17.93 18.19 -9.22
C ILE A 54 -18.47 17.14 -8.23
N TYR A 55 -19.78 17.19 -7.98
CA TYR A 55 -20.48 16.27 -7.10
C TYR A 55 -21.65 15.58 -7.81
N PHE A 56 -22.14 14.49 -7.23
CA PHE A 56 -23.37 13.84 -7.63
C PHE A 56 -24.15 13.33 -6.42
N VAL A 57 -25.43 13.03 -6.61
CA VAL A 57 -26.29 12.40 -5.58
C VAL A 57 -26.22 10.88 -5.74
N VAL A 58 -25.84 10.17 -4.68
CA VAL A 58 -25.63 8.71 -4.71
C VAL A 58 -26.93 7.93 -4.88
N ASN A 59 -27.98 8.34 -4.17
CA ASN A 59 -29.28 7.67 -4.21
C ASN A 59 -30.22 8.34 -5.22
N SER A 60 -31.04 7.55 -5.91
CA SER A 60 -31.87 8.03 -7.01
C SER A 60 -33.07 8.83 -6.51
N GLY A 61 -33.31 9.97 -7.16
CA GLY A 61 -34.28 10.96 -6.71
C GLY A 61 -33.92 12.37 -7.16
N GLY A 62 -33.73 13.25 -6.18
CA GLY A 62 -33.31 14.63 -6.38
C GLY A 62 -32.46 15.14 -5.23
N TYR A 63 -32.12 16.43 -5.25
CA TYR A 63 -31.22 17.05 -4.27
C TYR A 63 -31.77 17.17 -2.83
N LYS A 64 -33.04 16.82 -2.60
CA LYS A 64 -33.69 16.87 -1.28
C LYS A 64 -33.93 15.45 -0.78
N SER A 65 -33.67 15.17 0.50
CA SER A 65 -33.87 13.85 1.12
C SER A 65 -35.27 13.26 0.84
N ALA A 66 -36.33 14.08 0.95
CA ALA A 66 -37.71 13.66 0.69
C ALA A 66 -37.99 13.24 -0.77
N ARG A 67 -37.12 13.58 -1.72
CA ARG A 67 -37.25 13.20 -3.14
C ARG A 67 -36.44 11.95 -3.50
N ILE A 68 -35.71 11.37 -2.54
CA ILE A 68 -35.00 10.09 -2.72
C ILE A 68 -36.02 8.95 -2.64
N HIS A 69 -36.13 8.18 -3.73
CA HIS A 69 -37.09 7.08 -3.89
C HIS A 69 -36.42 5.72 -4.09
N LYS A 70 -35.10 5.67 -4.29
CA LYS A 70 -34.34 4.43 -4.36
C LYS A 70 -32.94 4.61 -3.77
N PHE A 71 -32.55 3.69 -2.89
CA PHE A 71 -31.21 3.63 -2.31
C PHE A 71 -30.33 2.73 -3.19
N ASN A 72 -29.35 3.32 -3.87
CA ASN A 72 -28.45 2.59 -4.76
C ASN A 72 -27.22 2.08 -4.02
N ALA A 73 -26.82 2.76 -2.95
CA ALA A 73 -25.67 2.41 -2.13
C ALA A 73 -25.81 3.00 -0.73
N VAL A 74 -25.20 2.35 0.26
CA VAL A 74 -24.70 3.01 1.47
C VAL A 74 -23.26 3.43 1.23
N PHE A 75 -22.82 4.49 1.89
CA PHE A 75 -21.53 5.11 1.61
C PHE A 75 -20.92 5.77 2.83
N MET A 76 -19.65 6.14 2.79
CA MET A 76 -19.00 6.86 3.89
C MET A 76 -17.97 7.82 3.34
N ASP A 77 -17.61 8.82 4.15
CA ASP A 77 -16.52 9.75 3.89
C ASP A 77 -15.51 9.62 5.03
N LEU A 78 -14.37 9.03 4.71
CA LEU A 78 -13.24 8.84 5.62
C LEU A 78 -12.25 9.95 5.31
N ASP A 79 -12.25 11.04 6.06
CA ASP A 79 -11.39 12.19 5.81
C ASP A 79 -10.48 12.46 7.02
N CYS A 80 -9.18 12.63 6.77
CA CYS A 80 -8.20 12.93 7.83
C CYS A 80 -8.35 14.37 8.32
N GLU A 81 -8.58 14.55 9.63
CA GLU A 81 -8.49 15.86 10.29
C GLU A 81 -7.02 16.23 10.52
N VAL A 82 -6.61 17.41 10.03
CA VAL A 82 -5.21 17.89 10.13
C VAL A 82 -5.16 19.34 10.61
N ASP A 83 -4.20 19.65 11.49
CA ASP A 83 -3.85 21.03 11.89
C ASP A 83 -2.82 21.61 10.88
N GLU A 84 -3.20 22.67 10.17
CA GLU A 84 -2.50 23.18 8.97
C GLU A 84 -1.18 23.93 9.27
N LYS A 85 -0.70 23.94 10.53
CA LYS A 85 0.47 24.74 10.95
C LYS A 85 1.84 24.20 10.51
N LEU A 86 1.95 22.95 10.03
CA LEU A 86 3.22 22.30 9.64
C LEU A 86 3.06 21.39 8.41
N GLU A 87 3.29 21.91 7.20
CA GLU A 87 3.02 21.23 5.91
C GLU A 87 3.64 19.84 5.75
N THR A 88 4.90 19.63 6.17
CA THR A 88 5.58 18.33 6.01
C THR A 88 4.99 17.24 6.92
N SER A 89 4.48 17.62 8.10
CA SER A 89 3.80 16.68 9.01
C SER A 89 2.41 16.31 8.51
N VAL A 90 1.70 17.27 7.92
CA VAL A 90 0.34 17.09 7.37
C VAL A 90 0.32 16.05 6.24
N HIS A 91 1.31 16.09 5.33
CA HIS A 91 1.36 15.12 4.23
C HIS A 91 1.57 13.67 4.71
N ASN A 92 2.44 13.47 5.71
CA ASN A 92 2.67 12.14 6.28
C ASN A 92 1.43 11.64 7.04
N GLN A 93 0.77 12.49 7.83
CA GLN A 93 -0.46 12.15 8.54
C GLN A 93 -1.59 11.72 7.60
N ILE A 94 -1.85 12.49 6.54
CA ILE A 94 -2.87 12.13 5.54
C ILE A 94 -2.53 10.81 4.87
N THR A 95 -1.25 10.57 4.57
CA THR A 95 -0.79 9.33 3.93
C THR A 95 -0.95 8.13 4.86
N GLU A 96 -0.59 8.26 6.13
CA GLU A 96 -0.74 7.22 7.15
C GLU A 96 -2.22 6.93 7.45
N TYR A 97 -3.05 7.97 7.58
CA TYR A 97 -4.49 7.85 7.76
C TYR A 97 -5.14 7.10 6.61
N LYS A 98 -4.85 7.52 5.37
CA LYS A 98 -5.30 6.85 4.16
C LYS A 98 -4.91 5.38 4.19
N TYR A 99 -3.65 5.07 4.44
CA TYR A 99 -3.21 3.69 4.50
C TYR A 99 -3.99 2.87 5.55
N SER A 100 -4.10 3.39 6.78
CA SER A 100 -4.82 2.72 7.87
C SER A 100 -6.29 2.45 7.52
N LYS A 101 -6.98 3.45 6.98
CA LYS A 101 -8.40 3.35 6.64
C LYS A 101 -8.66 2.42 5.45
N LEU A 102 -7.75 2.39 4.48
CA LEU A 102 -7.85 1.44 3.37
C LEU A 102 -7.76 -0.01 3.86
N MET A 103 -6.84 -0.30 4.78
CA MET A 103 -6.71 -1.63 5.39
C MET A 103 -7.97 -2.01 6.18
N GLU A 104 -8.46 -1.10 7.05
CA GLU A 104 -9.66 -1.33 7.86
C GLU A 104 -10.88 -1.66 7.00
N VAL A 105 -11.04 -0.93 5.89
CA VAL A 105 -12.14 -1.11 4.94
C VAL A 105 -12.00 -2.42 4.14
N GLN A 106 -10.78 -2.84 3.82
CA GLN A 106 -10.52 -4.10 3.09
C GLN A 106 -10.66 -5.34 3.98
N GLU A 107 -10.51 -5.22 5.29
CA GLU A 107 -10.71 -6.31 6.26
C GLU A 107 -12.19 -6.51 6.64
N PHE A 108 -13.08 -5.61 6.23
CA PHE A 108 -14.51 -5.74 6.49
C PHE A 108 -15.12 -6.91 5.70
N VAL A 109 -15.94 -7.73 6.38
CA VAL A 109 -16.52 -8.99 5.85
C VAL A 109 -17.15 -8.82 4.48
N TYR A 110 -17.80 -7.68 4.22
CA TYR A 110 -18.26 -7.31 2.89
C TYR A 110 -17.29 -6.34 2.25
N ASN A 111 -16.53 -6.81 1.27
CA ASN A 111 -15.66 -5.94 0.48
C ASN A 111 -16.45 -4.75 -0.11
N PRO A 112 -15.86 -3.55 -0.16
CA PRO A 112 -16.49 -2.41 -0.81
C PRO A 112 -16.82 -2.70 -2.28
N SER A 113 -17.95 -2.17 -2.73
CA SER A 113 -18.29 -2.17 -4.15
C SER A 113 -17.45 -1.16 -4.93
N CYS A 114 -17.08 -0.05 -4.27
CA CYS A 114 -16.27 1.02 -4.83
C CYS A 114 -15.51 1.80 -3.74
N ILE A 115 -14.26 2.18 -4.06
CA ILE A 115 -13.44 3.09 -3.25
C ILE A 115 -12.94 4.22 -4.16
N ILE A 116 -13.16 5.45 -3.72
CA ILE A 116 -12.70 6.67 -4.40
C ILE A 116 -11.75 7.42 -3.46
N GLU A 117 -10.53 7.70 -3.91
CA GLU A 117 -9.58 8.53 -3.19
C GLU A 117 -9.96 10.01 -3.30
N THR A 118 -10.07 10.68 -2.15
CA THR A 118 -10.23 12.12 -2.03
C THR A 118 -8.93 12.76 -1.56
N ARG A 119 -8.87 14.09 -1.44
CA ARG A 119 -7.64 14.78 -1.01
C ARG A 119 -7.16 14.29 0.36
N ARG A 120 -8.07 14.13 1.33
CA ARG A 120 -7.73 13.82 2.73
C ARG A 120 -8.11 12.40 3.17
N GLY A 121 -8.78 11.63 2.33
CA GLY A 121 -8.99 10.20 2.57
C GLY A 121 -9.77 9.50 1.46
N TYR A 122 -10.93 8.91 1.78
CA TYR A 122 -11.70 8.08 0.85
C TYR A 122 -13.20 8.27 0.95
N HIS A 123 -13.87 8.21 -0.19
CA HIS A 123 -15.29 7.84 -0.25
C HIS A 123 -15.41 6.34 -0.52
N VAL A 124 -16.11 5.63 0.35
CA VAL A 124 -16.31 4.18 0.26
C VAL A 124 -17.79 3.88 0.03
N TYR A 125 -18.10 2.93 -0.84
CA TYR A 125 -19.48 2.58 -1.19
C TYR A 125 -19.71 1.07 -1.15
N TRP A 126 -20.87 0.69 -0.62
CA TRP A 126 -21.46 -0.64 -0.83
C TRP A 126 -22.75 -0.49 -1.61
N PHE A 127 -22.77 -0.99 -2.84
CA PHE A 127 -23.93 -0.94 -3.71
C PHE A 127 -24.99 -1.91 -3.21
N LEU A 128 -26.24 -1.47 -3.27
CA LEU A 128 -27.38 -2.21 -2.74
C LEU A 128 -28.15 -2.91 -3.85
N ASN A 129 -28.73 -4.06 -3.52
CA ASN A 129 -29.84 -4.63 -4.26
C ASN A 129 -31.11 -3.80 -4.03
N ASP A 130 -32.08 -3.92 -4.93
CA ASP A 130 -33.37 -3.23 -4.79
C ASP A 130 -34.12 -3.75 -3.56
N GLY A 131 -34.84 -2.86 -2.86
CA GLY A 131 -35.70 -3.23 -1.72
C GLY A 131 -35.29 -2.67 -0.35
N ALA A 132 -34.19 -1.91 -0.25
CA ALA A 132 -33.83 -1.23 1.00
C ALA A 132 -34.87 -0.14 1.35
N THR A 133 -35.31 -0.12 2.59
CA THR A 133 -36.17 0.94 3.15
C THR A 133 -35.34 2.13 3.63
N ARG A 134 -36.00 3.27 3.88
CA ARG A 134 -35.33 4.46 4.42
C ARG A 134 -34.77 4.22 5.81
N ASP A 135 -35.52 3.52 6.66
CA ASP A 135 -35.09 3.22 8.02
C ASP A 135 -33.85 2.32 8.00
N GLU A 136 -33.86 1.24 7.20
CA GLU A 136 -32.68 0.38 7.02
C GLU A 136 -31.49 1.14 6.43
N PHE A 137 -31.72 2.09 5.51
CA PHE A 137 -30.65 2.94 4.98
C PHE A 137 -30.02 3.80 6.10
N GLU A 138 -30.82 4.55 6.84
CA GLU A 138 -30.31 5.44 7.88
C GLU A 138 -29.63 4.66 9.01
N GLU A 139 -30.15 3.48 9.32
CA GLU A 139 -29.60 2.52 10.25
C GLU A 139 -28.23 2.02 9.81
N CYS A 140 -28.13 1.52 8.57
CA CYS A 140 -26.89 0.99 8.01
C CYS A 140 -25.84 2.10 7.83
N GLN A 141 -26.26 3.28 7.37
CA GLN A 141 -25.40 4.45 7.21
C GLN A 141 -24.77 4.87 8.56
N LYS A 142 -25.56 4.93 9.64
CA LYS A 142 -25.06 5.20 10.99
C LYS A 142 -24.16 4.08 11.51
N GLY A 143 -24.54 2.83 11.26
CA GLY A 143 -23.75 1.66 11.64
C GLY A 143 -22.36 1.67 11.02
N LEU A 144 -22.26 1.96 9.71
CA LEU A 144 -21.00 2.07 8.99
C LEU A 144 -20.15 3.25 9.49
N ILE A 145 -20.75 4.42 9.67
CA ILE A 145 -20.04 5.59 10.20
C ILE A 145 -19.44 5.28 11.57
N ASN A 146 -20.19 4.64 12.45
CA ASN A 146 -19.71 4.25 13.77
C ASN A 146 -18.67 3.13 13.72
N TYR A 147 -18.82 2.18 12.79
CA TYR A 147 -17.89 1.05 12.65
C TYR A 147 -16.51 1.52 12.22
N PHE A 148 -16.45 2.43 11.24
CA PHE A 148 -15.22 2.89 10.61
C PHE A 148 -14.73 4.26 11.09
N ASP A 149 -15.37 4.84 12.11
CA ASP A 149 -15.07 6.21 12.57
C ASP A 149 -15.03 7.22 11.40
N ALA A 150 -16.11 7.25 10.61
CA ALA A 150 -16.24 8.10 9.43
C ALA A 150 -16.90 9.45 9.77
N ASP A 151 -16.92 10.40 8.82
CA ASP A 151 -17.52 11.73 9.03
C ASP A 151 -19.02 11.61 9.41
N PRO A 152 -19.43 12.03 10.63
CA PRO A 152 -20.80 11.93 11.09
C PRO A 152 -21.78 12.83 10.31
N ALA A 153 -21.29 13.80 9.54
CA ALA A 153 -22.12 14.66 8.69
C ALA A 153 -22.66 13.92 7.44
N VAL A 154 -22.12 12.74 7.12
CA VAL A 154 -22.46 11.94 5.93
C VAL A 154 -23.60 10.95 6.22
N THR A 155 -24.66 11.40 6.86
CA THR A 155 -25.79 10.54 7.31
C THR A 155 -27.03 10.61 6.42
N THR A 156 -27.12 11.60 5.53
CA THR A 156 -28.35 11.85 4.75
C THR A 156 -28.33 11.16 3.39
N PRO A 157 -29.46 10.61 2.93
CA PRO A 157 -29.49 9.82 1.69
C PRO A 157 -29.31 10.64 0.41
N ASN A 158 -29.49 11.96 0.47
CA ASN A 158 -29.25 12.88 -0.63
C ASN A 158 -27.84 13.51 -0.60
N ARG A 159 -26.90 12.93 0.16
CA ARG A 159 -25.54 13.47 0.27
C ARG A 159 -24.89 13.61 -1.10
N LEU A 160 -24.21 14.74 -1.28
CA LEU A 160 -23.37 15.01 -2.44
C LEU A 160 -22.00 14.39 -2.22
N MET A 161 -21.66 13.44 -3.08
CA MET A 161 -20.34 12.79 -3.09
C MET A 161 -19.58 13.21 -4.34
N ARG A 162 -18.25 13.14 -4.28
CA ARG A 162 -17.38 13.59 -5.37
C ARG A 162 -17.50 12.66 -6.57
N VAL A 163 -17.55 13.24 -7.77
CA VAL A 163 -17.46 12.46 -9.01
C VAL A 163 -16.01 11.99 -9.16
N PRO A 164 -15.75 10.68 -9.31
CA PRO A 164 -14.38 10.18 -9.51
C PRO A 164 -13.83 10.67 -10.84
N ASN A 165 -12.50 10.75 -10.97
CA ASN A 165 -11.76 11.29 -12.12
C ASN A 165 -12.03 12.76 -12.42
N THR A 166 -12.32 13.55 -11.37
CA THR A 166 -12.40 15.00 -11.45
C THR A 166 -11.42 15.62 -10.47
N TYR A 167 -10.94 16.82 -10.75
CA TYR A 167 -10.07 17.54 -9.84
C TYR A 167 -10.87 18.18 -8.69
N TRP A 168 -10.41 17.96 -7.47
CA TRP A 168 -10.60 18.87 -6.35
C TRP A 168 -9.86 20.17 -6.66
N CYS A 169 -10.58 21.29 -6.61
CA CYS A 169 -10.21 22.61 -7.10
C CYS A 169 -10.38 23.73 -6.05
N LYS A 170 -10.70 23.45 -4.78
CA LYS A 170 -10.83 24.51 -3.74
C LYS A 170 -9.57 25.37 -3.61
N ASN A 171 -8.38 24.80 -3.83
CA ASN A 171 -7.15 25.56 -4.04
C ASN A 171 -6.70 25.45 -5.51
N PRO A 172 -6.82 26.51 -6.33
CA PRO A 172 -6.44 26.48 -7.74
C PRO A 172 -4.98 26.13 -8.00
N ASN A 173 -4.08 26.43 -7.05
CA ASN A 173 -2.64 26.18 -7.18
C ASN A 173 -2.23 24.76 -6.74
N GLU A 174 -3.15 24.01 -6.11
CA GLU A 174 -2.89 22.70 -5.53
C GLU A 174 -4.09 21.78 -5.79
N ARG A 175 -4.39 21.54 -7.06
CA ARG A 175 -5.47 20.63 -7.44
C ARG A 175 -5.12 19.19 -7.08
N PHE A 176 -6.12 18.45 -6.61
CA PHE A 176 -5.98 17.03 -6.28
C PHE A 176 -6.93 16.21 -7.15
N LEU A 177 -6.45 15.18 -7.85
CA LEU A 177 -7.32 14.33 -8.65
C LEU A 177 -8.08 13.37 -7.73
N VAL A 178 -9.41 13.49 -7.70
CA VAL A 178 -10.28 12.52 -7.05
C VAL A 178 -10.27 11.26 -7.90
N GLU A 179 -9.78 10.14 -7.38
CA GLU A 179 -9.43 8.96 -8.18
C GLU A 179 -10.30 7.77 -7.82
N LEU A 180 -10.81 7.04 -8.82
CA LEU A 180 -11.48 5.76 -8.59
C LEU A 180 -10.41 4.68 -8.35
N LEU A 181 -10.22 4.24 -7.11
CA LEU A 181 -9.20 3.25 -6.77
C LEU A 181 -9.66 1.82 -7.02
N GLU A 182 -10.91 1.53 -6.65
CA GLU A 182 -11.47 0.19 -6.71
C GLU A 182 -12.92 0.25 -7.17
N LEU A 183 -13.29 -0.66 -8.08
CA LEU A 183 -14.66 -0.85 -8.54
C LEU A 183 -14.89 -2.34 -8.76
N ASN A 184 -15.38 -3.02 -7.74
CA ASN A 184 -15.73 -4.44 -7.81
C ASN A 184 -17.14 -4.66 -8.35
N GLY A 185 -18.02 -3.67 -8.18
CA GLY A 185 -19.41 -3.74 -8.64
C GLY A 185 -20.30 -4.73 -7.86
N ASN A 186 -19.79 -5.32 -6.78
CA ASN A 186 -20.56 -6.19 -5.90
C ASN A 186 -21.81 -5.49 -5.40
N ARG A 187 -22.93 -6.21 -5.30
CA ARG A 187 -24.18 -5.70 -4.73
C ARG A 187 -24.64 -6.56 -3.57
N TYR A 188 -25.08 -5.91 -2.51
CA TYR A 188 -25.47 -6.54 -1.26
C TYR A 188 -26.93 -6.23 -0.94
N SER A 189 -27.63 -7.12 -0.25
CA SER A 189 -28.84 -6.70 0.43
C SER A 189 -28.43 -5.84 1.63
N ILE A 190 -29.20 -4.80 1.96
CA ILE A 190 -28.85 -3.93 3.08
C ILE A 190 -28.81 -4.69 4.41
N LYS A 191 -29.61 -5.76 4.52
CA LYS A 191 -29.67 -6.67 5.67
C LYS A 191 -28.40 -7.48 5.86
N GLN A 192 -27.72 -7.86 4.76
CA GLN A 192 -26.40 -8.48 4.83
C GLN A 192 -25.42 -7.52 5.51
N ILE A 193 -25.29 -6.30 5.00
CA ILE A 193 -24.35 -5.33 5.60
C ILE A 193 -24.73 -5.06 7.06
N LEU A 194 -26.02 -4.86 7.36
CA LEU A 194 -26.52 -4.66 8.71
C LEU A 194 -26.23 -5.83 9.67
N SER A 195 -26.16 -7.09 9.20
CA SER A 195 -25.90 -8.24 10.08
C SER A 195 -24.48 -8.26 10.62
N GLU A 196 -23.54 -7.65 9.91
CA GLU A 196 -22.13 -7.55 10.31
C GLU A 196 -21.83 -6.25 11.09
N LEU A 197 -22.77 -5.29 11.07
CA LEU A 197 -22.64 -4.06 11.84
C LEU A 197 -23.13 -4.26 13.28
N PRO A 198 -22.39 -3.79 14.31
CA PRO A 198 -22.74 -4.00 15.71
C PRO A 198 -24.17 -3.54 16.03
N ASN A 199 -25.08 -4.49 16.30
CA ASN A 199 -26.53 -4.41 16.01
C ASN A 199 -27.16 -3.00 16.03
N CYS A 200 -27.77 -2.63 14.92
CA CYS A 200 -28.92 -1.77 14.97
C CYS A 200 -30.19 -2.63 15.14
N GLU A 201 -31.17 -2.17 15.93
CA GLU A 201 -32.34 -2.96 16.29
C GLU A 201 -33.41 -2.92 15.18
N LEU A 202 -33.59 -4.04 14.48
CA LEU A 202 -34.72 -4.25 13.58
C LEU A 202 -36.04 -4.25 14.38
N LYS A 203 -36.73 -3.11 14.43
CA LYS A 203 -38.14 -3.05 14.86
C LYS A 203 -39.04 -3.66 13.79
N ASN A 204 -39.21 -4.98 13.81
CA ASN A 204 -40.26 -5.63 13.04
C ASN A 204 -41.64 -5.23 13.64
N LYS A 205 -42.33 -4.33 12.95
CA LYS A 205 -43.77 -4.11 13.14
C LYS A 205 -44.56 -5.12 12.30
N ASN A 206 -45.46 -5.83 13.00
CA ASN A 206 -46.72 -6.44 12.57
C ASN A 206 -46.76 -7.97 12.68
N GLN A 207 -47.43 -8.51 13.70
CA GLN A 207 -48.83 -8.95 13.60
C GLN A 207 -49.40 -9.44 14.95
N SER A 208 -50.59 -8.92 15.25
CA SER A 208 -51.71 -9.51 16.02
C SER A 208 -51.50 -10.09 17.43
N ASN A 209 -52.08 -9.37 18.40
CA ASN A 209 -52.84 -9.83 19.57
C ASN A 209 -52.98 -11.35 19.78
N LYS A 210 -52.54 -11.83 20.95
CA LYS A 210 -53.43 -12.44 21.96
C LYS A 210 -52.75 -12.51 23.32
N LYS A 211 -53.49 -12.04 24.34
CA LYS A 211 -53.27 -12.33 25.75
C LYS A 211 -53.23 -13.84 25.94
N ASP A 212 -52.32 -14.33 26.76
CA ASP A 212 -52.67 -15.30 27.80
C ASP A 212 -51.73 -15.17 29.00
N ASN A 213 -52.37 -15.21 30.15
CA ASN A 213 -51.84 -15.01 31.50
C ASN A 213 -51.37 -16.35 32.11
N LEU A 214 -50.55 -16.23 33.17
CA LEU A 214 -50.47 -17.14 34.35
C LEU A 214 -49.77 -18.50 34.11
N LYS A 215 -48.80 -18.98 34.89
CA LYS A 215 -48.26 -18.69 36.24
C LYS A 215 -46.81 -19.21 36.25
N ASP A 216 -45.93 -18.61 37.05
CA ASP A 216 -45.38 -19.38 38.18
C ASP A 216 -44.73 -18.50 39.25
N THR A 217 -45.45 -18.48 40.37
CA THR A 217 -45.05 -18.49 41.78
C THR A 217 -43.76 -17.80 42.25
N ASN A 218 -44.00 -16.83 43.13
CA ASN A 218 -43.10 -16.14 44.03
C ASN A 218 -42.19 -17.10 44.83
N SER A 219 -40.92 -16.73 44.95
CA SER A 219 -40.20 -16.80 46.22
C SER A 219 -39.64 -15.42 46.52
N GLU A 220 -40.20 -14.79 47.55
CA GLU A 220 -39.82 -13.47 48.04
C GLU A 220 -38.37 -13.46 48.54
N HIS A 221 -37.54 -12.62 47.94
CA HIS A 221 -36.43 -12.00 48.65
C HIS A 221 -36.52 -10.48 48.50
N LYS A 222 -37.03 -9.85 49.56
CA LYS A 222 -36.87 -8.42 49.83
C LYS A 222 -35.38 -8.11 49.84
N VAL A 223 -34.89 -7.37 48.84
CA VAL A 223 -33.65 -6.61 48.97
C VAL A 223 -33.97 -5.14 48.77
N ASN A 224 -33.80 -4.44 49.89
CA ASN A 224 -33.80 -3.01 50.14
C ASN A 224 -33.37 -2.16 48.93
N THR A 225 -34.27 -1.31 48.46
CA THR A 225 -33.97 -0.14 47.65
C THR A 225 -33.30 0.89 48.56
N GLN A 226 -31.97 0.95 48.55
CA GLN A 226 -31.21 2.07 49.10
C GLN A 226 -30.20 2.59 48.07
N GLU A 227 -30.19 3.91 47.95
CA GLU A 227 -29.43 4.78 47.07
C GLU A 227 -27.96 4.34 46.85
N ILE A 228 -27.51 4.32 45.60
CA ILE A 228 -26.07 4.34 45.27
C ILE A 228 -25.75 5.70 44.64
N LYS A 229 -25.46 6.69 45.49
CA LYS A 229 -24.68 7.86 45.12
C LYS A 229 -23.21 7.45 44.94
N GLY A 230 -22.74 7.48 43.70
CA GLY A 230 -21.33 7.64 43.28
C GLY A 230 -20.31 6.63 43.82
N THR A 231 -19.92 5.66 43.02
CA THR A 231 -18.72 4.85 43.29
C THR A 231 -17.45 5.65 43.04
N ASN A 232 -16.41 5.43 43.85
CA ASN A 232 -15.12 6.14 43.73
C ASN A 232 -14.49 6.01 42.32
N ASN A 233 -14.82 4.95 41.58
CA ASN A 233 -14.35 4.71 40.21
C ASN A 233 -14.70 5.85 39.25
N LEU A 234 -15.94 6.36 39.28
CA LEU A 234 -16.35 7.45 38.39
C LEU A 234 -15.55 8.73 38.66
N LYS A 235 -15.24 9.00 39.93
CA LYS A 235 -14.36 10.10 40.33
C LYS A 235 -12.95 9.89 39.79
N TYR A 236 -12.37 8.71 39.98
CA TYR A 236 -11.01 8.40 39.49
C TYR A 236 -10.90 8.43 37.96
N ILE A 237 -11.95 8.03 37.23
CA ILE A 237 -12.00 8.18 35.78
C ILE A 237 -11.97 9.66 35.41
N LYS A 238 -12.85 10.49 35.98
CA LYS A 238 -12.91 11.94 35.72
C LYS A 238 -11.57 12.64 36.00
N GLU A 239 -10.90 12.26 37.09
CA GLU A 239 -9.59 12.78 37.51
C GLU A 239 -8.41 12.12 36.78
N GLN A 240 -8.67 11.11 35.93
CA GLN A 240 -7.67 10.31 35.22
C GLN A 240 -6.64 9.64 36.14
N ASN A 241 -7.05 9.26 37.35
CA ASN A 241 -6.19 8.61 38.34
C ASN A 241 -6.02 7.11 38.03
N VAL A 242 -5.00 6.82 37.22
CA VAL A 242 -4.68 5.47 36.76
C VAL A 242 -4.33 4.53 37.91
N GLU A 243 -3.55 4.99 38.90
CA GLU A 243 -3.07 4.13 40.01
C GLU A 243 -4.23 3.64 40.88
N ALA A 244 -5.16 4.54 41.22
CA ALA A 244 -6.36 4.19 41.97
C ALA A 244 -7.26 3.21 41.19
N LEU A 245 -7.42 3.42 39.87
CA LEU A 245 -8.19 2.49 39.01
C LEU A 245 -7.49 1.14 38.88
N GLN A 246 -6.17 1.10 38.73
CA GLN A 246 -5.41 -0.16 38.68
C GLN A 246 -5.52 -0.94 39.99
N ALA A 247 -5.47 -0.26 41.14
CA ALA A 247 -5.65 -0.91 42.45
C ALA A 247 -7.02 -1.57 42.59
N ILE A 248 -8.07 -0.97 42.01
CA ILE A 248 -9.45 -1.48 42.05
C ILE A 248 -9.68 -2.58 41.02
N LEU A 249 -9.20 -2.38 39.79
CA LEU A 249 -9.43 -3.30 38.67
C LEU A 249 -8.48 -4.50 38.68
N ASN A 250 -7.33 -4.37 39.35
CA ASN A 250 -6.24 -5.34 39.42
C ASN A 250 -5.94 -6.00 38.06
N PRO A 251 -5.62 -5.20 37.03
CA PRO A 251 -5.42 -5.71 35.68
C PRO A 251 -4.13 -6.55 35.59
N GLN A 252 -4.22 -7.66 34.88
CA GLN A 252 -3.05 -8.42 34.42
C GLN A 252 -2.39 -7.66 33.25
N GLU A 253 -1.06 -7.67 33.21
CA GLU A 253 -0.33 -7.12 32.05
C GLU A 253 -0.74 -7.87 30.78
N MET A 254 -1.09 -7.12 29.74
CA MET A 254 -1.39 -7.68 28.44
C MET A 254 -0.53 -7.05 27.37
N ARG A 255 -0.17 -7.87 26.39
CA ARG A 255 0.54 -7.45 25.22
C ARG A 255 -0.26 -7.74 23.94
N VAL A 256 -0.32 -6.79 23.02
CA VAL A 256 -1.10 -6.87 21.77
C VAL A 256 -0.24 -6.53 20.56
N SER A 257 -0.44 -7.21 19.42
CA SER A 257 0.41 -7.05 18.23
C SER A 257 -0.12 -6.09 17.16
N ASN A 258 -1.42 -5.82 17.18
CA ASN A 258 -2.10 -4.99 16.20
C ASN A 258 -3.24 -4.19 16.85
N HIS A 259 -3.85 -3.30 16.07
CA HIS A 259 -4.94 -2.44 16.54
C HIS A 259 -6.23 -3.21 16.77
N ALA A 260 -6.56 -4.21 15.94
CA ALA A 260 -7.77 -5.01 16.11
C ALA A 260 -7.79 -5.75 17.46
N ASP A 261 -6.69 -6.39 17.84
CA ASP A 261 -6.54 -7.12 19.12
C ASP A 261 -6.74 -6.19 20.32
N LEU A 262 -6.17 -4.98 20.27
CA LEU A 262 -6.33 -3.96 21.29
C LEU A 262 -7.81 -3.57 21.46
N TRP A 263 -8.48 -3.29 20.34
CA TRP A 263 -9.88 -2.87 20.34
C TRP A 263 -10.80 -3.98 20.84
N GLN A 264 -10.56 -5.22 20.41
CA GLN A 264 -11.29 -6.38 20.89
C GLN A 264 -11.08 -6.58 22.39
N TYR A 265 -9.84 -6.49 22.87
CA TYR A 265 -9.51 -6.65 24.28
C TYR A 265 -10.22 -5.63 25.18
N ILE A 266 -10.24 -4.36 24.77
CA ILE A 266 -10.94 -3.29 25.51
C ILE A 266 -12.46 -3.52 25.51
N LYS A 267 -13.06 -3.96 24.39
CA LYS A 267 -14.49 -4.27 24.30
C LYS A 267 -14.90 -5.44 25.23
N GLU A 268 -13.98 -6.36 25.49
CA GLU A 268 -14.23 -7.54 26.33
C GLU A 268 -14.17 -7.26 27.84
N ARG A 269 -13.62 -6.11 28.26
CA ARG A 269 -13.50 -5.74 29.69
C ARG A 269 -14.86 -5.49 30.34
N ASP A 270 -15.00 -5.89 31.60
CA ASP A 270 -16.26 -5.72 32.34
C ASP A 270 -16.50 -4.25 32.67
N MET A 271 -17.46 -3.66 31.97
CA MET A 271 -17.81 -2.25 32.12
C MET A 271 -18.45 -1.94 33.49
N ASN A 272 -19.11 -2.90 34.14
CA ASN A 272 -19.61 -2.72 35.50
C ASN A 272 -18.43 -2.53 36.47
N GLN A 273 -17.38 -3.34 36.31
CA GLN A 273 -16.19 -3.24 37.14
C GLN A 273 -15.44 -1.92 36.89
N TYR A 274 -15.29 -1.52 35.62
CA TYR A 274 -14.68 -0.25 35.25
C TYR A 274 -15.37 0.95 35.89
N LEU A 275 -16.70 1.05 35.73
CA LEU A 275 -17.50 2.16 36.26
C LEU A 275 -17.81 2.04 37.76
N GLY A 276 -17.51 0.88 38.36
CA GLY A 276 -17.82 0.57 39.76
C GLY A 276 -19.32 0.38 40.02
N ILE A 277 -20.13 0.07 39.01
CA ILE A 277 -21.59 -0.01 39.14
C ILE A 277 -22.01 -1.46 39.43
N ARG A 278 -23.03 -1.63 40.28
CA ARG A 278 -23.58 -2.94 40.67
C ARG A 278 -25.01 -3.09 40.17
N GLY A 279 -25.38 -4.33 39.81
CA GLY A 279 -26.73 -4.66 39.33
C GLY A 279 -26.86 -4.68 37.81
N ASN A 280 -28.01 -5.16 37.33
CA ASN A 280 -28.34 -5.24 35.90
C ASN A 280 -28.99 -3.96 35.37
N SER A 281 -29.63 -3.20 36.26
CA SER A 281 -30.17 -1.87 36.01
C SER A 281 -29.76 -0.91 37.12
N PHE A 282 -29.50 0.34 36.77
CA PHE A 282 -29.03 1.38 37.67
C PHE A 282 -29.38 2.78 37.14
N ASN A 283 -29.24 3.79 37.99
CA ASN A 283 -29.45 5.19 37.64
C ASN A 283 -28.38 5.68 36.67
N CYS A 284 -28.78 6.49 35.69
CA CYS A 284 -27.88 6.87 34.60
C CYS A 284 -26.74 7.77 35.09
N ILE A 285 -25.50 7.50 34.66
CA ILE A 285 -24.34 8.33 35.02
C ILE A 285 -24.23 9.64 34.24
N PHE A 286 -25.11 9.85 33.24
CA PHE A 286 -25.08 11.00 32.33
C PHE A 286 -26.30 11.93 32.46
N HIS A 287 -27.32 11.56 33.23
CA HIS A 287 -28.44 12.43 33.60
C HIS A 287 -29.04 11.97 34.91
N ASP A 288 -29.72 12.87 35.61
CA ASP A 288 -30.41 12.53 36.86
C ASP A 288 -31.74 11.83 36.57
N ASP A 289 -31.90 10.63 37.13
CA ASP A 289 -33.13 9.86 37.12
C ASP A 289 -33.50 9.42 38.55
N GLU A 290 -34.79 9.45 38.87
CA GLU A 290 -35.30 8.95 40.17
C GLU A 290 -35.47 7.43 40.17
N ASN A 291 -35.56 6.81 38.98
CA ASN A 291 -35.72 5.37 38.80
C ASN A 291 -34.61 4.82 37.88
N PRO A 292 -34.10 3.60 38.12
CA PRO A 292 -33.05 2.99 37.29
C PRO A 292 -33.43 2.96 35.80
N SER A 293 -32.76 3.79 34.99
CA SER A 293 -33.02 3.87 33.55
C SER A 293 -31.89 3.32 32.68
N ALA A 294 -30.74 2.99 33.27
CA ALA A 294 -29.55 2.52 32.57
C ALA A 294 -29.21 1.06 32.90
N GLY A 295 -28.50 0.40 32.00
CA GLY A 295 -28.02 -0.98 32.16
C GLY A 295 -26.90 -1.31 31.17
N ILE A 296 -26.19 -2.41 31.42
CA ILE A 296 -25.11 -2.89 30.55
C ILE A 296 -25.53 -4.19 29.88
N VAL A 297 -25.55 -4.20 28.55
CA VAL A 297 -25.92 -5.38 27.77
C VAL A 297 -24.69 -6.28 27.60
N LYS A 298 -24.78 -7.52 28.10
CA LYS A 298 -23.76 -8.57 27.96
C LYS A 298 -24.29 -9.68 27.04
N ASN A 299 -23.82 -9.75 25.79
CA ASN A 299 -24.19 -10.84 24.86
C ASN A 299 -22.95 -11.71 24.53
N LYS A 300 -23.09 -13.05 24.56
CA LYS A 300 -21.99 -14.02 24.38
C LYS A 300 -21.67 -14.32 22.90
N THR A 301 -22.55 -13.99 21.97
CA THR A 301 -22.46 -14.39 20.56
C THR A 301 -22.47 -13.23 19.55
N SER A 302 -22.41 -11.96 19.99
CA SER A 302 -22.38 -10.79 19.10
C SER A 302 -21.26 -9.80 19.42
N HIS A 303 -20.86 -8.97 18.44
CA HIS A 303 -19.86 -7.89 18.58
C HIS A 303 -20.29 -6.74 19.53
N LYS A 304 -21.53 -6.77 20.06
CA LYS A 304 -22.02 -5.90 21.14
C LYS A 304 -21.63 -6.43 22.53
N LYS A 305 -20.33 -6.61 22.76
CA LYS A 305 -19.83 -6.91 24.11
C LYS A 305 -19.88 -5.63 24.95
N ASN A 306 -20.50 -5.69 26.12
CA ASN A 306 -20.46 -4.66 27.18
C ASN A 306 -20.79 -3.23 26.69
N VAL A 307 -22.04 -2.98 26.28
CA VAL A 307 -22.49 -1.62 25.89
C VAL A 307 -23.39 -1.04 26.98
N TYR A 308 -23.11 0.20 27.38
CA TYR A 308 -23.94 0.99 28.30
C TYR A 308 -25.14 1.55 27.55
N ASN A 309 -26.35 1.27 28.03
CA ASN A 309 -27.58 1.80 27.46
C ASN A 309 -28.42 2.49 28.52
N CYS A 310 -28.95 3.67 28.20
CA CYS A 310 -29.98 4.33 28.98
C CYS A 310 -31.27 4.40 28.16
N LEU A 311 -32.36 3.88 28.73
CA LEU A 311 -33.67 3.77 28.09
C LEU A 311 -34.61 4.95 28.42
N SER A 312 -34.14 5.93 29.19
CA SER A 312 -34.88 7.17 29.46
C SER A 312 -35.13 7.94 28.17
N SER A 313 -36.38 8.40 27.97
CA SER A 313 -36.80 9.21 26.81
C SER A 313 -35.99 10.49 26.64
N ASN A 314 -35.40 10.99 27.73
CA ASN A 314 -34.68 12.26 27.78
C ASN A 314 -33.15 12.07 27.66
N CYS A 315 -32.66 10.84 27.59
CA CYS A 315 -31.23 10.54 27.51
C CYS A 315 -30.91 9.65 26.30
N GLY A 316 -31.49 8.44 26.23
CA GLY A 316 -31.37 7.54 25.07
C GLY A 316 -29.94 7.15 24.67
N VAL A 317 -28.96 7.26 25.58
CA VAL A 317 -27.54 7.05 25.23
C VAL A 317 -27.19 5.57 25.11
N SER A 318 -26.35 5.24 24.13
CA SER A 318 -25.77 3.91 23.91
C SER A 318 -24.27 4.07 23.68
N TYR A 319 -23.44 3.76 24.69
CA TYR A 319 -22.01 4.09 24.69
C TYR A 319 -21.12 2.87 24.97
N THR A 320 -19.97 2.84 24.28
CA THR A 320 -18.88 1.89 24.55
C THR A 320 -18.01 2.40 25.71
N MET A 321 -17.11 1.56 26.23
CA MET A 321 -16.21 1.96 27.31
C MET A 321 -15.31 3.15 26.92
N ILE A 322 -14.93 3.24 25.64
CA ILE A 322 -14.14 4.34 25.10
C ILE A 322 -15.00 5.62 25.08
N THR A 323 -16.22 5.54 24.57
CA THR A 323 -17.15 6.68 24.51
C THR A 323 -17.51 7.21 25.90
N ILE A 324 -17.74 6.30 26.87
CA ILE A 324 -17.96 6.69 28.26
C ILE A 324 -16.72 7.40 28.83
N THR A 325 -15.53 6.88 28.55
CA THR A 325 -14.28 7.50 28.99
C THR A 325 -14.12 8.90 28.39
N GLN A 326 -14.37 9.10 27.10
CA GLN A 326 -14.36 10.42 26.46
C GLN A 326 -15.35 11.38 27.14
N LYS A 327 -16.58 10.93 27.41
CA LYS A 327 -17.62 11.76 28.04
C LYS A 327 -17.31 12.12 29.50
N LEU A 328 -16.71 11.21 30.26
CA LEU A 328 -16.36 11.46 31.65
C LEU A 328 -15.09 12.31 31.80
N THR A 329 -14.12 12.19 30.87
CA THR A 329 -12.82 12.84 30.99
C THR A 329 -12.65 14.10 30.12
N GLY A 330 -13.48 14.25 29.09
CA GLY A 330 -13.31 15.27 28.06
C GLY A 330 -12.18 15.00 27.06
N LEU A 331 -11.51 13.84 27.15
CA LEU A 331 -10.44 13.45 26.24
C LEU A 331 -10.97 13.10 24.84
N ASN A 332 -10.14 13.29 23.81
CA ASN A 332 -10.43 12.75 22.48
C ASN A 332 -10.26 11.22 22.46
N GLU A 333 -10.59 10.57 21.33
CA GLU A 333 -10.57 9.12 21.22
C GLU A 333 -9.17 8.52 21.45
N GLU A 334 -8.15 9.09 20.81
CA GLU A 334 -6.76 8.63 20.90
C GLU A 334 -6.24 8.73 22.35
N GLN A 335 -6.52 9.84 23.02
CA GLN A 335 -6.16 10.07 24.41
C GLN A 335 -6.92 9.15 25.36
N SER A 336 -8.20 8.90 25.11
CA SER A 336 -9.02 7.96 25.87
C SER A 336 -8.52 6.53 25.73
N MET A 337 -8.09 6.15 24.53
CA MET A 337 -7.46 4.85 24.27
C MET A 337 -6.11 4.72 24.99
N LYS A 338 -5.27 5.77 24.97
CA LYS A 338 -4.02 5.81 25.75
C LYS A 338 -4.27 5.69 27.25
N PHE A 339 -5.30 6.36 27.77
CA PHE A 339 -5.71 6.25 29.16
C PHE A 339 -6.14 4.83 29.52
N LEU A 340 -7.01 4.21 28.71
CA LEU A 340 -7.47 2.83 28.94
C LEU A 340 -6.32 1.81 28.86
N LYS A 341 -5.35 1.99 27.95
CA LYS A 341 -4.13 1.17 27.92
C LYS A 341 -3.37 1.22 29.24
N ARG A 342 -3.21 2.41 29.82
CA ARG A 342 -2.56 2.58 31.12
C ARG A 342 -3.39 1.93 32.23
N VAL A 343 -4.70 2.16 32.26
CA VAL A 343 -5.62 1.58 33.26
C VAL A 343 -5.58 0.04 33.24
N TYR A 344 -5.48 -0.58 32.06
CA TYR A 344 -5.48 -2.05 31.91
C TYR A 344 -4.08 -2.67 31.69
N LYS A 345 -3.00 -1.89 31.88
CA LYS A 345 -1.61 -2.34 31.67
C LYS A 345 -1.40 -3.05 30.31
N ILE A 346 -1.82 -2.40 29.22
CA ILE A 346 -1.71 -2.92 27.85
C ILE A 346 -0.50 -2.30 27.15
N GLU A 347 0.41 -3.14 26.68
CA GLU A 347 1.55 -2.75 25.86
C GLU A 347 1.40 -3.23 24.41
N TYR A 348 1.84 -2.39 23.46
CA TYR A 348 1.98 -2.80 22.06
C TYR A 348 3.28 -3.59 21.90
N ILE A 349 3.18 -4.80 21.35
CA ILE A 349 4.33 -5.49 20.77
C ILE A 349 4.30 -5.25 19.27
N GLU A 350 5.43 -4.94 18.65
CA GLU A 350 5.56 -5.16 17.21
C GLU A 350 5.34 -6.65 16.90
N SER A 351 4.57 -6.96 15.84
CA SER A 351 4.40 -8.35 15.40
C SER A 351 5.77 -9.00 15.19
N ASP A 352 5.90 -10.28 15.56
CA ASP A 352 7.17 -11.00 15.45
C ASP A 352 7.71 -10.97 14.02
N TRP A 353 6.82 -11.01 13.02
CA TRP A 353 7.17 -10.79 11.61
C TRP A 353 7.87 -9.45 11.35
N LYS A 354 7.35 -8.32 11.89
CA LYS A 354 8.00 -7.00 11.71
C LYS A 354 9.35 -6.93 12.41
N LYS A 355 9.46 -7.53 13.62
CA LYS A 355 10.71 -7.60 14.37
C LYS A 355 11.76 -8.42 13.64
N ASP A 356 11.38 -9.60 13.14
CA ASP A 356 12.28 -10.50 12.41
C ASP A 356 12.75 -9.85 11.11
N ARG A 357 11.85 -9.21 10.36
CA ARG A 357 12.22 -8.48 9.15
C ARG A 357 13.09 -7.27 9.42
N ARG A 358 12.83 -6.51 10.50
CA ARG A 358 13.73 -5.43 10.90
C ARG A 358 15.11 -5.97 11.27
N LYS A 359 15.18 -7.05 12.03
CA LYS A 359 16.44 -7.71 12.42
C LYS A 359 17.24 -8.19 11.20
N ILE A 360 16.57 -8.74 10.18
CA ILE A 360 17.20 -9.07 8.90
C ILE A 360 17.78 -7.82 8.23
N LEU A 361 17.01 -6.73 8.12
CA LEU A 361 17.49 -5.49 7.51
C LEU A 361 18.63 -4.82 8.30
N GLU A 362 18.61 -4.91 9.63
CA GLU A 362 19.70 -4.43 10.50
C GLU A 362 20.95 -5.30 10.34
N ASN A 363 20.81 -6.62 10.25
CA ASN A 363 21.93 -7.53 9.98
C ASN A 363 22.53 -7.27 8.58
N ASN A 364 21.69 -7.09 7.56
CA ASN A 364 22.11 -6.72 6.23
C ASN A 364 22.92 -5.41 6.23
N GLU A 365 22.46 -4.40 6.99
CA GLU A 365 23.17 -3.13 7.15
C GLU A 365 24.56 -3.32 7.77
N ARG A 366 24.65 -4.12 8.85
CA ARG A 366 25.92 -4.43 9.51
C ARG A 366 26.90 -5.16 8.57
N ILE A 367 26.40 -6.06 7.74
CA ILE A 367 27.23 -6.81 6.78
C ILE A 367 27.73 -5.88 5.67
N VAL A 368 26.86 -5.06 5.10
CA VAL A 368 27.18 -4.14 4.00
C VAL A 368 28.15 -3.05 4.44
N ASN A 369 27.99 -2.52 5.65
CA ASN A 369 28.87 -1.48 6.19
C ASN A 369 30.10 -2.04 6.91
N GLY A 370 30.15 -3.36 7.15
CA GLY A 370 31.26 -4.05 7.80
C GLY A 370 32.33 -4.53 6.82
N LYS A 371 33.31 -5.26 7.35
CA LYS A 371 34.40 -5.87 6.57
C LYS A 371 34.09 -7.29 6.06
N LYS A 372 32.93 -7.86 6.42
CA LYS A 372 32.60 -9.26 6.14
C LYS A 372 32.55 -9.56 4.63
N ILE A 373 31.95 -8.66 3.84
CA ILE A 373 31.92 -8.82 2.37
C ILE A 373 33.34 -8.71 1.80
N GLU A 374 34.13 -7.74 2.25
CA GLU A 374 35.51 -7.57 1.80
C GLU A 374 36.39 -8.79 2.07
N SER A 375 36.24 -9.42 3.23
CA SER A 375 37.07 -10.57 3.63
C SER A 375 36.63 -11.89 3.02
N LEU A 376 35.32 -12.14 2.90
CA LEU A 376 34.79 -13.45 2.49
C LEU A 376 34.34 -13.50 1.03
N TYR A 377 33.98 -12.37 0.44
CA TYR A 377 33.40 -12.26 -0.90
C TYR A 377 34.12 -11.15 -1.70
N PRO A 378 35.43 -11.33 -2.00
CA PRO A 378 36.29 -10.29 -2.53
C PRO A 378 35.88 -9.82 -3.93
N GLU A 379 35.38 -10.71 -4.80
CA GLU A 379 34.93 -10.31 -6.13
C GLU A 379 33.66 -9.49 -6.03
N LEU A 380 32.70 -9.87 -5.19
CA LEU A 380 31.49 -9.09 -4.90
C LEU A 380 31.86 -7.71 -4.37
N ASN A 381 32.74 -7.63 -3.37
CA ASN A 381 33.19 -6.38 -2.77
C ASN A 381 33.75 -5.40 -3.82
N LYS A 382 34.63 -5.89 -4.71
CA LYS A 382 35.22 -5.07 -5.78
C LYS A 382 34.17 -4.42 -6.68
N ARG A 383 33.01 -5.06 -6.89
CA ARG A 383 31.92 -4.54 -7.75
C ARG A 383 30.97 -3.63 -6.99
N ILE A 384 30.77 -3.83 -5.69
CA ILE A 384 29.73 -3.10 -4.93
C ILE A 384 30.27 -2.00 -4.03
N LYS A 385 31.57 -1.95 -3.72
CA LYS A 385 32.15 -0.98 -2.77
C LYS A 385 31.85 0.49 -3.08
N ARG A 386 31.65 0.83 -4.37
CA ARG A 386 31.29 2.19 -4.82
C ARG A 386 29.78 2.47 -4.76
N TYR A 387 28.97 1.46 -4.47
CA TYR A 387 27.51 1.49 -4.50
C TYR A 387 26.89 1.19 -3.13
N ILE A 388 27.69 1.09 -2.07
CA ILE A 388 27.24 0.89 -0.69
C ILE A 388 26.17 1.92 -0.30
N LYS A 389 26.38 3.21 -0.61
CA LYS A 389 25.38 4.27 -0.35
C LYS A 389 24.02 4.00 -1.01
N LEU A 390 24.00 3.40 -2.20
CA LEU A 390 22.76 3.04 -2.89
C LEU A 390 22.07 1.86 -2.19
N LEU A 391 22.83 0.84 -1.77
CA LEU A 391 22.32 -0.30 -1.00
C LEU A 391 21.75 0.17 0.35
N THR A 392 22.46 1.02 1.09
CA THR A 392 21.97 1.62 2.34
C THR A 392 20.68 2.40 2.11
N PHE A 393 20.59 3.18 1.03
CA PHE A 393 19.36 3.89 0.70
C PHE A 393 18.19 2.96 0.40
N PHE A 394 18.44 1.84 -0.28
CA PHE A 394 17.41 0.82 -0.53
C PHE A 394 16.95 0.16 0.77
N GLN A 395 17.85 -0.09 1.72
CA GLN A 395 17.48 -0.58 3.05
C GLN A 395 16.63 0.44 3.82
N VAL A 396 16.96 1.74 3.74
CA VAL A 396 16.13 2.80 4.34
C VAL A 396 14.73 2.82 3.71
N LEU A 397 14.63 2.72 2.39
CA LEU A 397 13.33 2.61 1.71
C LEU A 397 12.56 1.37 2.15
N SER A 398 13.21 0.21 2.17
CA SER A 398 12.59 -1.04 2.64
C SER A 398 12.06 -0.92 4.07
N ARG A 399 12.81 -0.30 5.01
CA ARG A 399 12.34 -0.03 6.37
C ARG A 399 11.13 0.90 6.43
N LYS A 400 11.12 1.97 5.61
CA LYS A 400 9.97 2.90 5.54
C LYS A 400 8.70 2.24 5.01
N HIS A 401 8.85 1.24 4.14
CA HIS A 401 7.76 0.48 3.55
C HIS A 401 7.41 -0.80 4.33
N LEU A 402 8.04 -1.04 5.49
CA LEU A 402 7.81 -2.22 6.34
C LEU A 402 6.52 -2.05 7.16
N GLN A 403 5.37 -2.08 6.47
CA GLN A 403 4.07 -1.69 7.03
C GLN A 403 3.21 -2.90 7.44
N THR A 404 3.11 -3.95 6.62
CA THR A 404 2.34 -5.17 6.89
C THR A 404 2.84 -6.36 6.06
N GLU A 405 2.45 -7.58 6.42
CA GLU A 405 2.75 -8.81 5.67
C GLU A 405 2.06 -8.87 4.29
N TYR A 406 1.00 -8.08 4.08
CA TYR A 406 0.32 -7.92 2.79
C TYR A 406 1.15 -7.14 1.75
N PHE A 407 2.26 -6.54 2.18
CA PHE A 407 3.20 -5.83 1.33
C PHE A 407 4.46 -6.67 1.08
N THR A 408 4.28 -7.92 0.68
CA THR A 408 5.36 -8.89 0.42
C THR A 408 5.30 -9.46 -0.99
N ASP A 409 6.44 -9.96 -1.48
CA ASP A 409 6.42 -10.86 -2.64
C ASP A 409 5.88 -12.25 -2.25
N ILE A 410 5.75 -13.15 -3.23
CA ILE A 410 5.26 -14.51 -3.03
C ILE A 410 6.09 -15.34 -2.00
N THR A 411 7.27 -14.87 -1.62
CA THR A 411 8.14 -15.52 -0.62
C THR A 411 7.99 -14.91 0.78
N GLY A 412 7.11 -13.93 0.95
CA GLY A 412 6.92 -13.21 2.20
C GLY A 412 8.01 -12.17 2.47
N THR A 413 8.79 -11.77 1.46
CA THR A 413 9.83 -10.74 1.61
C THR A 413 9.22 -9.35 1.41
N PRO A 414 9.45 -8.38 2.32
CA PRO A 414 8.88 -7.04 2.20
C PRO A 414 9.23 -6.35 0.89
N LEU A 415 8.19 -5.79 0.25
CA LEU A 415 8.33 -4.97 -0.94
C LEU A 415 8.61 -3.52 -0.57
N PHE A 416 9.20 -2.79 -1.50
CA PHE A 416 9.22 -1.33 -1.52
C PHE A 416 9.26 -0.85 -2.97
N TYR A 417 8.87 0.39 -3.21
CA TYR A 417 8.92 0.97 -4.54
C TYR A 417 9.48 2.38 -4.49
N SER A 418 10.09 2.81 -5.58
CA SER A 418 10.54 4.19 -5.72
C SER A 418 10.78 4.54 -7.18
N SER A 419 10.65 5.82 -7.52
CA SER A 419 11.00 6.30 -8.85
C SER A 419 12.51 6.49 -8.97
N ILE A 420 13.06 6.21 -10.16
CA ILE A 420 14.47 6.47 -10.48
C ILE A 420 14.83 7.95 -10.21
N SER A 421 13.93 8.87 -10.55
CA SER A 421 14.12 10.31 -10.32
C SER A 421 14.24 10.65 -8.82
N TYR A 422 13.43 10.02 -7.96
CA TYR A 422 13.50 10.23 -6.52
C TYR A 422 14.83 9.74 -5.95
N ILE A 423 15.24 8.51 -6.29
CA ILE A 423 16.51 7.93 -5.82
C ILE A 423 17.70 8.75 -6.35
N ALA A 424 17.66 9.16 -7.62
CA ALA A 424 18.69 9.98 -8.25
C ALA A 424 18.87 11.32 -7.54
N LYS A 425 17.76 12.00 -7.23
CA LYS A 425 17.75 13.26 -6.49
C LYS A 425 18.28 13.08 -5.06
N ALA A 426 17.81 12.06 -4.34
CA ALA A 426 18.20 11.80 -2.97
C ALA A 426 19.70 11.51 -2.81
N LEU A 427 20.31 10.84 -3.80
CA LEU A 427 21.72 10.45 -3.76
C LEU A 427 22.66 11.37 -4.56
N GLY A 428 22.12 12.38 -5.26
CA GLY A 428 22.91 13.23 -6.16
C GLY A 428 23.56 12.46 -7.32
N ILE A 429 22.90 11.42 -7.83
CA ILE A 429 23.43 10.55 -8.89
C ILE A 429 22.65 10.79 -10.18
N ASN A 430 23.34 10.84 -11.33
CA ASN A 430 22.68 10.88 -12.63
C ASN A 430 21.76 9.66 -12.85
N ALA A 431 20.51 9.89 -13.26
CA ALA A 431 19.49 8.86 -13.42
C ALA A 431 19.91 7.68 -14.32
N ARG A 432 20.62 7.94 -15.42
CA ARG A 432 21.11 6.88 -16.32
C ARG A 432 22.12 5.97 -15.62
N ARG A 433 23.10 6.57 -14.94
CA ARG A 433 24.10 5.83 -14.15
C ARG A 433 23.45 5.07 -12.99
N LEU A 434 22.37 5.60 -12.42
CA LEU A 434 21.63 4.93 -11.36
C LEU A 434 20.95 3.65 -11.88
N THR A 435 20.29 3.71 -13.04
CA THR A 435 19.66 2.53 -13.66
C THR A 435 20.66 1.40 -13.89
N ASP A 436 21.86 1.72 -14.40
CA ASP A 436 22.92 0.74 -14.63
C ASP A 436 23.38 0.09 -13.31
N ARG A 437 23.52 0.90 -12.24
CA ARG A 437 23.90 0.41 -10.90
C ARG A 437 22.83 -0.49 -10.28
N ILE A 438 21.57 -0.10 -10.39
CA ILE A 438 20.45 -0.92 -9.91
C ILE A 438 20.43 -2.25 -10.68
N ALA A 439 20.64 -2.22 -11.99
CA ALA A 439 20.72 -3.43 -12.80
C ALA A 439 21.88 -4.34 -12.34
N LEU A 440 23.07 -3.80 -12.06
CA LEU A 440 24.18 -4.57 -11.51
C LEU A 440 23.80 -5.23 -10.18
N LEU A 441 23.25 -4.45 -9.23
CA LEU A 441 22.86 -4.99 -7.92
C LEU A 441 21.77 -6.07 -8.05
N THR A 442 20.89 -5.95 -9.06
CA THR A 442 19.87 -6.97 -9.37
C THR A 442 20.49 -8.23 -9.96
N TYR A 443 21.43 -8.08 -10.89
CA TYR A 443 22.17 -9.18 -11.48
C TYR A 443 22.95 -9.96 -10.42
N LEU A 444 23.67 -9.26 -9.54
CA LEU A 444 24.40 -9.86 -8.42
C LEU A 444 23.47 -10.52 -7.38
N GLY A 445 22.17 -10.22 -7.36
CA GLY A 445 21.21 -10.78 -6.40
C GLY A 445 21.15 -10.07 -5.04
N LEU A 446 21.81 -8.92 -4.89
CA LEU A 446 21.74 -8.13 -3.65
C LEU A 446 20.40 -7.42 -3.46
N ILE A 447 19.70 -7.19 -4.57
CA ILE A 447 18.32 -6.70 -4.61
C ILE A 447 17.55 -7.50 -5.66
N LYS A 448 16.25 -7.62 -5.51
CA LYS A 448 15.36 -8.18 -6.52
C LYS A 448 14.50 -7.08 -7.11
N LYS A 449 14.43 -6.99 -8.44
CA LYS A 449 13.32 -6.30 -9.11
C LYS A 449 12.19 -7.30 -9.20
N VAL A 450 11.07 -7.01 -8.57
CA VAL A 450 9.98 -7.97 -8.44
C VAL A 450 9.19 -8.00 -9.77
N PRO A 451 9.06 -9.17 -10.40
CA PRO A 451 8.32 -9.30 -11.65
C PRO A 451 6.81 -9.15 -11.40
N GLU A 452 6.03 -8.80 -12.44
CA GLU A 452 4.60 -8.48 -12.27
C GLU A 452 3.80 -9.62 -11.63
N GLU A 453 4.16 -10.87 -11.94
CA GLU A 453 3.50 -12.07 -11.45
C GLU A 453 3.70 -12.30 -9.94
N GLU A 454 4.67 -11.62 -9.33
CA GLU A 454 4.96 -11.71 -7.89
C GLU A 454 4.48 -10.50 -7.08
N ILE A 455 3.93 -9.48 -7.74
CA ILE A 455 3.41 -8.28 -7.07
C ILE A 455 1.96 -8.55 -6.64
N PRO A 456 1.59 -8.30 -5.37
CA PRO A 456 0.21 -8.38 -4.91
C PRO A 456 -0.77 -7.64 -5.82
N GLU A 457 -1.92 -8.25 -6.12
CA GLU A 457 -2.84 -7.77 -7.16
C GLU A 457 -3.27 -6.30 -6.95
N HIS A 458 -3.54 -5.92 -5.70
CA HIS A 458 -3.92 -4.54 -5.36
C HIS A 458 -2.81 -3.51 -5.66
N LEU A 459 -1.53 -3.87 -5.44
CA LEU A 459 -0.38 -3.01 -5.75
C LEU A 459 -0.11 -2.95 -7.25
N LEU A 460 -0.28 -4.07 -7.96
CA LEU A 460 -0.11 -4.13 -9.40
C LEU A 460 -1.18 -3.30 -10.12
N LYS A 461 -2.44 -3.37 -9.69
CA LYS A 461 -3.53 -2.53 -10.20
C LYS A 461 -3.21 -1.04 -10.06
N LYS A 462 -2.77 -0.62 -8.87
CA LYS A 462 -2.36 0.78 -8.61
C LYS A 462 -1.20 1.21 -9.51
N ALA A 463 -0.18 0.35 -9.67
CA ALA A 463 0.97 0.67 -10.52
C ALA A 463 0.60 0.80 -12.01
N LYS A 464 -0.27 -0.09 -12.52
CA LYS A 464 -0.80 -0.04 -13.89
C LYS A 464 -1.62 1.23 -14.14
N PHE A 465 -2.46 1.58 -13.18
CA PHE A 465 -3.26 2.81 -13.23
C PHE A 465 -2.37 4.06 -13.32
N GLU A 466 -1.39 4.19 -12.43
CA GLU A 466 -0.48 5.34 -12.40
C GLU A 466 0.38 5.46 -13.67
N ALA A 467 0.81 4.33 -14.26
CA ALA A 467 1.52 4.33 -15.52
C ALA A 467 0.62 4.78 -16.69
N ALA A 468 -0.62 4.30 -16.76
CA ALA A 468 -1.59 4.71 -17.78
C ALA A 468 -1.90 6.20 -17.71
N LYS A 469 -2.13 6.72 -16.49
CA LYS A 469 -2.38 8.15 -16.21
C LYS A 469 -1.24 9.06 -16.68
N LYS A 470 0.01 8.62 -16.55
CA LYS A 470 1.20 9.37 -16.94
C LYS A 470 1.68 9.05 -18.36
N ASN A 471 0.94 8.23 -19.12
CA ASN A 471 1.32 7.71 -20.42
C ASN A 471 2.73 7.09 -20.42
N GLN A 472 3.05 6.34 -19.37
CA GLN A 472 4.34 5.71 -19.17
C GLN A 472 4.32 4.28 -19.70
N THR A 473 5.35 3.92 -20.47
CA THR A 473 5.53 2.55 -20.97
C THR A 473 5.84 1.56 -19.85
N TYR A 474 6.51 2.02 -18.80
CA TYR A 474 6.99 1.17 -17.70
C TYR A 474 6.24 1.49 -16.42
N LEU A 475 5.95 0.45 -15.64
CA LEU A 475 5.36 0.56 -14.32
C LEU A 475 6.40 1.07 -13.32
N THR A 476 5.92 1.64 -12.21
CA THR A 476 6.80 1.87 -11.05
C THR A 476 7.41 0.54 -10.63
N THR A 477 8.74 0.49 -10.48
CA THR A 477 9.45 -0.74 -10.13
C THR A 477 9.29 -1.03 -8.64
N TYR A 478 8.86 -2.26 -8.33
CA TYR A 478 8.90 -2.82 -6.98
C TYR A 478 10.18 -3.60 -6.78
N TYR A 479 10.70 -3.52 -5.56
CA TYR A 479 11.95 -4.13 -5.14
C TYR A 479 11.76 -4.93 -3.86
N SER A 480 12.54 -5.99 -3.68
CA SER A 480 12.74 -6.66 -2.40
C SER A 480 14.23 -6.82 -2.11
N ILE A 481 14.59 -6.94 -0.83
CA ILE A 481 15.98 -7.17 -0.38
C ILE A 481 16.02 -8.54 0.30
N PRO A 482 16.79 -9.51 -0.23
CA PRO A 482 16.94 -10.80 0.43
C PRO A 482 17.73 -10.66 1.74
N GLU A 483 17.63 -11.65 2.61
CA GLU A 483 18.54 -11.76 3.76
C GLU A 483 19.97 -12.01 3.30
N TYR A 484 20.95 -11.29 3.86
CA TYR A 484 22.36 -11.45 3.54
C TYR A 484 23.02 -12.51 4.44
N ASN A 485 22.52 -13.73 4.37
CA ASN A 485 23.14 -14.88 5.00
C ASN A 485 24.30 -15.43 4.12
N HIS A 486 24.99 -16.47 4.61
CA HIS A 486 26.13 -17.05 3.90
C HIS A 486 25.74 -17.61 2.51
N GLU A 487 24.61 -18.29 2.41
CA GLU A 487 24.13 -18.88 1.16
C GLU A 487 23.84 -17.81 0.10
N THR A 488 23.09 -16.77 0.48
CA THR A 488 22.77 -15.66 -0.43
C THR A 488 24.03 -14.93 -0.90
N LEU A 489 24.95 -14.61 0.02
CA LEU A 489 26.17 -13.89 -0.34
C LEU A 489 27.16 -14.75 -1.15
N SER A 490 27.18 -16.06 -0.95
CA SER A 490 27.97 -16.99 -1.79
C SER A 490 27.45 -16.98 -3.23
N LYS A 491 26.12 -17.05 -3.43
CA LYS A 491 25.50 -16.89 -4.75
C LYS A 491 25.81 -15.52 -5.37
N CYS A 492 25.84 -14.46 -4.56
CA CYS A 492 26.25 -13.13 -5.04
C CYS A 492 27.72 -13.08 -5.47
N GLU A 493 28.62 -13.79 -4.77
CA GLU A 493 30.03 -13.93 -5.15
C GLU A 493 30.18 -14.70 -6.46
N GLU A 494 29.47 -15.81 -6.62
CA GLU A 494 29.43 -16.58 -7.89
C GLU A 494 28.98 -15.70 -9.05
N LYS A 495 27.92 -14.89 -8.88
CA LYS A 495 27.51 -13.92 -9.89
C LYS A 495 28.52 -12.80 -10.12
N ALA A 496 29.30 -12.41 -9.10
CA ALA A 496 30.37 -11.45 -9.27
C ALA A 496 31.55 -12.02 -10.06
N ILE A 497 31.82 -13.33 -9.94
CA ILE A 497 32.82 -14.08 -10.71
C ILE A 497 32.31 -14.25 -12.16
N GLU A 498 31.07 -14.71 -12.36
CA GLU A 498 30.43 -14.85 -13.68
C GLU A 498 30.48 -13.53 -14.47
N PHE A 499 30.28 -12.39 -13.79
CA PHE A 499 30.42 -11.05 -14.38
C PHE A 499 31.80 -10.84 -15.02
N VAL A 500 32.87 -11.32 -14.39
CA VAL A 500 34.25 -11.20 -14.85
C VAL A 500 34.53 -12.13 -15.99
N ASP A 501 34.13 -13.39 -15.84
CA ASP A 501 34.39 -14.45 -16.81
C ASP A 501 33.68 -14.13 -18.12
N CYS A 502 32.47 -13.56 -18.05
CA CYS A 502 31.74 -13.04 -19.21
C CYS A 502 32.35 -11.76 -19.81
N GLY A 503 33.37 -11.17 -19.18
CA GLY A 503 34.00 -9.93 -19.59
C GLY A 503 33.09 -8.70 -19.51
N PHE A 504 32.09 -8.74 -18.61
CA PHE A 504 31.14 -7.64 -18.47
C PHE A 504 31.80 -6.39 -17.92
N THR A 505 31.27 -5.23 -18.34
CA THR A 505 31.74 -3.94 -17.84
C THR A 505 30.58 -2.99 -17.62
N MET A 506 30.68 -2.14 -16.60
CA MET A 506 29.66 -1.12 -16.31
C MET A 506 29.45 -0.11 -17.44
N LYS A 507 30.42 0.05 -18.37
CA LYS A 507 30.26 0.93 -19.54
C LYS A 507 29.20 0.43 -20.52
N ALA A 508 29.05 -0.89 -20.64
CA ALA A 508 28.14 -1.53 -21.61
C ALA A 508 27.00 -2.32 -20.95
N PHE A 509 27.01 -2.43 -19.62
CA PHE A 509 26.06 -3.23 -18.84
C PHE A 509 24.62 -2.88 -19.17
N SER A 510 23.89 -3.85 -19.73
CA SER A 510 22.54 -3.65 -20.25
C SER A 510 21.85 -4.99 -20.48
N ARG A 511 20.53 -4.98 -20.67
CA ARG A 511 19.76 -6.19 -21.01
C ARG A 511 20.29 -6.89 -22.26
N GLU A 512 20.70 -6.13 -23.28
CA GLU A 512 21.26 -6.69 -24.52
C GLU A 512 22.51 -7.54 -24.24
N MET A 513 23.41 -7.04 -23.39
CA MET A 513 24.65 -7.75 -23.06
C MET A 513 24.39 -9.07 -22.32
N ILE A 514 23.47 -9.04 -21.34
CA ILE A 514 23.06 -10.24 -20.61
C ILE A 514 22.38 -11.22 -21.56
N LEU A 515 21.43 -10.75 -22.39
CA LEU A 515 20.70 -11.62 -23.31
C LEU A 515 21.61 -12.35 -24.28
N ARG A 516 22.59 -11.65 -24.87
CA ARG A 516 23.53 -12.21 -25.85
C ARG A 516 24.49 -13.24 -25.25
N THR A 517 24.82 -13.11 -23.95
CA THR A 517 25.87 -13.93 -23.31
C THR A 517 25.29 -15.04 -22.43
N LEU A 518 24.23 -14.74 -21.66
CA LEU A 518 23.65 -15.61 -20.64
C LEU A 518 22.21 -16.06 -20.97
N GLY A 519 21.66 -15.59 -22.09
CA GLY A 519 20.34 -16.01 -22.56
C GLY A 519 19.16 -15.23 -21.97
N GLN A 520 17.96 -15.66 -22.39
CA GLN A 520 16.70 -14.95 -22.15
C GLN A 520 16.27 -14.98 -20.68
N GLU A 521 16.43 -16.10 -20.01
CA GLU A 521 16.03 -16.29 -18.61
C GLU A 521 16.71 -15.28 -17.69
N GLU A 522 18.05 -15.18 -17.77
CA GLU A 522 18.82 -14.27 -16.94
C GLU A 522 18.55 -12.80 -17.29
N ALA A 523 18.38 -12.50 -18.58
CA ALA A 523 18.04 -11.15 -19.02
C ALA A 523 16.68 -10.69 -18.48
N ASP A 524 15.68 -11.58 -18.46
CA ASP A 524 14.35 -11.29 -17.96
C ASP A 524 14.31 -11.23 -16.42
N ARG A 525 15.12 -12.05 -15.73
CA ARG A 525 15.30 -11.96 -14.28
C ARG A 525 15.80 -10.58 -13.85
N VAL A 526 16.78 -10.02 -14.56
CA VAL A 526 17.38 -8.71 -14.24
C VAL A 526 16.53 -7.52 -14.74
N PHE A 527 15.75 -7.73 -15.80
CA PHE A 527 14.92 -6.72 -16.45
C PHE A 527 13.48 -7.22 -16.69
N PRO A 528 12.69 -7.46 -15.62
CA PRO A 528 11.39 -8.12 -15.74
C PRO A 528 10.36 -7.33 -16.56
N GLN A 529 10.38 -6.00 -16.51
CA GLN A 529 9.48 -5.18 -17.35
C GLN A 529 9.87 -5.14 -18.84
N MET A 530 10.97 -5.78 -19.23
CA MET A 530 11.40 -5.95 -20.61
C MET A 530 11.36 -7.43 -21.03
N LYS A 531 10.59 -8.26 -20.31
CA LYS A 531 10.41 -9.68 -20.57
C LYS A 531 10.05 -9.93 -22.04
N ASN A 532 10.66 -10.95 -22.63
CA ASN A 532 10.48 -11.33 -24.04
C ASN A 532 10.88 -10.27 -25.10
N LYS A 533 11.49 -9.15 -24.73
CA LYS A 533 11.94 -8.15 -25.71
C LYS A 533 13.12 -8.68 -26.52
N LYS A 534 12.94 -8.88 -27.83
CA LYS A 534 14.01 -9.33 -28.72
C LYS A 534 15.07 -8.24 -28.92
N VAL A 535 16.33 -8.65 -29.05
CA VAL A 535 17.41 -7.79 -29.55
C VAL A 535 17.46 -7.93 -31.07
N VAL A 536 17.58 -6.81 -31.77
CA VAL A 536 17.71 -6.78 -33.23
C VAL A 536 19.20 -6.73 -33.57
N ASP A 537 19.64 -7.65 -34.42
CA ASP A 537 20.99 -7.62 -34.99
C ASP A 537 21.09 -6.51 -36.04
N THR A 538 21.88 -5.50 -35.72
CA THR A 538 22.16 -4.40 -36.64
C THR A 538 23.31 -4.74 -37.57
N GLN A 539 23.41 -4.03 -38.69
CA GLN A 539 24.55 -4.14 -39.59
C GLN A 539 25.88 -3.93 -38.86
N LEU A 540 25.91 -3.07 -37.84
CA LEU A 540 27.08 -2.87 -36.98
C LEU A 540 27.51 -4.17 -36.26
N VAL A 541 26.58 -4.96 -35.73
CA VAL A 541 26.90 -6.23 -35.04
C VAL A 541 27.56 -7.21 -36.01
N LYS A 542 26.97 -7.38 -37.21
CA LYS A 542 27.54 -8.22 -38.26
C LYS A 542 28.93 -7.76 -38.70
N THR A 543 29.14 -6.44 -38.80
CA THR A 543 30.46 -5.88 -39.13
C THR A 543 31.47 -6.14 -38.01
N ILE A 544 31.09 -5.99 -36.74
CA ILE A 544 31.96 -6.28 -35.60
C ILE A 544 32.39 -7.75 -35.63
N GLU A 545 31.45 -8.66 -35.81
CA GLU A 545 31.68 -10.09 -35.91
C GLU A 545 32.65 -10.43 -37.04
N ARG A 546 32.36 -10.00 -38.27
CA ARG A 546 33.22 -10.22 -39.45
C ARG A 546 34.64 -9.69 -39.24
N VAL A 547 34.78 -8.44 -38.78
CA VAL A 547 36.11 -7.83 -38.57
C VAL A 547 36.88 -8.55 -37.47
N THR A 548 36.21 -9.06 -36.44
CA THR A 548 36.86 -9.83 -35.38
C THR A 548 37.41 -11.14 -35.93
N MET A 549 36.60 -11.88 -36.70
CA MET A 549 37.01 -13.12 -37.37
C MET A 549 38.21 -12.89 -38.30
N GLU A 550 38.13 -11.91 -39.21
CA GLU A 550 39.19 -11.60 -40.17
C GLU A 550 40.53 -11.28 -39.48
N LEU A 551 40.49 -10.59 -38.33
CA LEU A 551 41.69 -10.25 -37.57
C LEU A 551 42.29 -11.48 -36.88
N VAL A 552 41.46 -12.32 -36.26
CA VAL A 552 41.91 -13.55 -35.58
C VAL A 552 42.43 -14.56 -36.59
N GLU A 553 41.75 -14.78 -37.72
CA GLU A 553 42.21 -15.67 -38.80
C GLU A 553 43.56 -15.23 -39.38
N LYS A 554 43.78 -13.92 -39.54
CA LYS A 554 45.01 -13.39 -40.13
C LYS A 554 46.20 -13.36 -39.16
N LYS A 555 45.96 -13.11 -37.88
CA LYS A 555 47.01 -12.85 -36.87
C LYS A 555 47.12 -13.90 -35.77
N GLY A 556 46.16 -14.80 -35.67
CA GLY A 556 45.96 -15.70 -34.53
C GLY A 556 45.29 -15.03 -33.32
N TRP A 557 45.25 -13.70 -33.25
CA TRP A 557 44.68 -12.96 -32.11
C TRP A 557 44.25 -11.55 -32.52
N THR A 558 43.45 -10.89 -31.69
CA THR A 558 43.12 -9.46 -31.83
C THR A 558 42.89 -8.79 -30.47
N THR A 559 42.60 -7.49 -30.45
CA THR A 559 42.15 -6.76 -29.26
C THR A 559 40.87 -5.97 -29.56
N GLU A 560 40.05 -5.70 -28.54
CA GLU A 560 38.87 -4.82 -28.71
C GLU A 560 39.28 -3.47 -29.34
N THR A 561 40.45 -2.94 -29.00
CA THR A 561 40.95 -1.67 -29.55
C THR A 561 41.26 -1.77 -31.03
N GLU A 562 41.82 -2.89 -31.48
CA GLU A 562 42.09 -3.12 -32.89
C GLU A 562 40.80 -3.36 -33.69
N VAL A 563 39.86 -4.12 -33.14
CA VAL A 563 38.52 -4.28 -33.74
C VAL A 563 37.85 -2.91 -33.89
N ILE A 564 37.87 -2.06 -32.86
CA ILE A 564 37.34 -0.68 -32.96
C ILE A 564 38.00 0.09 -34.11
N LYS A 565 39.33 0.05 -34.23
CA LYS A 565 40.06 0.78 -35.29
C LYS A 565 39.67 0.32 -36.69
N ASN A 566 39.36 -0.96 -36.87
CA ASN A 566 38.97 -1.53 -38.16
C ASN A 566 37.47 -1.41 -38.45
N VAL A 567 36.60 -1.38 -37.43
CA VAL A 567 35.15 -1.22 -37.61
C VAL A 567 34.78 0.25 -37.86
N ASN A 568 35.35 1.17 -37.08
CA ASN A 568 34.94 2.58 -37.03
C ASN A 568 35.00 3.32 -38.39
N PRO A 569 35.98 3.08 -39.28
CA PRO A 569 36.03 3.71 -40.61
C PRO A 569 34.94 3.20 -41.58
N VAL A 570 34.37 2.03 -41.32
CA VAL A 570 33.48 1.31 -42.25
C VAL A 570 32.00 1.51 -41.89
N VAL A 571 31.72 2.14 -40.75
CA VAL A 571 30.37 2.37 -40.23
C VAL A 571 30.09 3.85 -40.05
N LYS A 572 28.86 4.27 -40.33
CA LYS A 572 28.40 5.66 -40.10
C LYS A 572 27.90 5.85 -38.67
N GLU A 573 28.71 5.46 -37.68
CA GLU A 573 28.34 5.47 -36.26
C GLU A 573 29.37 6.22 -35.41
N THR A 574 28.96 6.71 -34.24
CA THR A 574 29.90 7.38 -33.33
C THR A 574 30.85 6.38 -32.68
N LYS A 575 32.11 6.77 -32.49
CA LYS A 575 33.12 5.92 -31.81
C LYS A 575 32.64 5.37 -30.46
N SER A 576 31.95 6.19 -29.66
CA SER A 576 31.39 5.78 -28.36
C SER A 576 30.33 4.68 -28.48
N LEU A 577 29.49 4.75 -29.53
CA LEU A 577 28.48 3.74 -29.81
C LEU A 577 29.13 2.43 -30.28
N VAL A 578 30.11 2.50 -31.17
CA VAL A 578 30.90 1.35 -31.63
C VAL A 578 31.59 0.66 -30.45
N GLU A 579 32.29 1.41 -29.61
CA GLU A 579 32.92 0.88 -28.38
C GLU A 579 31.93 0.19 -27.45
N THR A 580 30.75 0.79 -27.26
CA THR A 580 29.70 0.21 -26.41
C THR A 580 29.15 -1.06 -27.04
N LYS A 581 28.91 -1.09 -28.35
CA LYS A 581 28.34 -2.24 -29.05
C LYS A 581 29.33 -3.42 -29.06
N ILE A 582 30.61 -3.19 -29.33
CA ILE A 582 31.66 -4.21 -29.24
C ILE A 582 31.65 -4.85 -27.86
N LYS A 583 31.60 -4.07 -26.78
CA LYS A 583 31.55 -4.61 -25.42
C LYS A 583 30.31 -5.46 -25.13
N ARG A 584 29.18 -5.23 -25.82
CA ARG A 584 27.94 -6.00 -25.63
C ARG A 584 27.90 -7.31 -26.40
N THR A 585 28.61 -7.38 -27.53
CA THR A 585 28.53 -8.51 -28.47
C THR A 585 29.77 -9.39 -28.43
N MET A 586 30.91 -8.87 -27.98
CA MET A 586 32.17 -9.61 -28.11
C MET A 586 32.16 -10.94 -27.38
N SER A 587 31.50 -11.06 -26.23
CA SER A 587 31.44 -12.33 -25.49
C SER A 587 30.60 -13.38 -26.24
N GLU A 588 29.50 -12.98 -26.87
CA GLU A 588 28.71 -13.84 -27.77
C GLU A 588 29.54 -14.27 -29.00
N VAL A 589 30.28 -13.34 -29.62
CA VAL A 589 31.18 -13.66 -30.73
C VAL A 589 32.23 -14.68 -30.28
N CYS A 590 32.82 -14.49 -29.10
CA CYS A 590 33.81 -15.42 -28.56
C CYS A 590 33.22 -16.84 -28.40
N ILE A 591 32.05 -16.96 -27.76
CA ILE A 591 31.36 -18.25 -27.60
C ILE A 591 31.03 -18.89 -28.94
N LYS A 592 30.53 -18.11 -29.91
CA LYS A 592 30.09 -18.61 -31.22
C LYS A 592 31.23 -19.20 -32.05
N TYR A 593 32.44 -18.67 -31.89
CA TYR A 593 33.59 -19.02 -32.73
C TYR A 593 34.72 -19.70 -31.95
N GLY A 594 34.48 -20.20 -30.74
CA GLY A 594 35.48 -20.90 -29.95
C GLY A 594 36.68 -20.03 -29.57
N MET A 595 36.43 -18.74 -29.30
CA MET A 595 37.45 -17.80 -28.84
C MET A 595 37.26 -17.46 -27.37
N VAL A 596 38.32 -16.95 -26.76
CA VAL A 596 38.34 -16.52 -25.36
C VAL A 596 39.01 -15.16 -25.20
N LYS A 597 38.58 -14.41 -24.19
CA LYS A 597 39.19 -13.15 -23.79
C LYS A 597 40.26 -13.40 -22.72
N GLN A 598 41.52 -13.41 -23.12
CA GLN A 598 42.62 -13.68 -22.20
C GLN A 598 43.40 -12.41 -21.87
N ARG A 599 43.69 -12.20 -20.57
CA ARG A 599 44.64 -11.16 -20.18
C ARG A 599 46.04 -11.62 -20.58
N LEU A 600 46.73 -10.81 -21.39
CA LEU A 600 48.09 -11.13 -21.80
C LEU A 600 48.99 -11.22 -20.57
N ASN A 601 49.82 -12.24 -20.50
CA ASN A 601 50.87 -12.39 -19.49
C ASN A 601 52.23 -12.51 -20.22
N LYS A 602 53.32 -12.67 -19.46
CA LYS A 602 54.66 -12.77 -20.06
C LYS A 602 54.81 -13.98 -20.99
N VAL A 603 54.30 -15.14 -20.57
CA VAL A 603 54.36 -16.41 -21.32
C VAL A 603 53.64 -16.30 -22.66
N ILE A 604 52.35 -15.95 -22.64
CA ILE A 604 51.52 -15.84 -23.85
C ILE A 604 52.10 -14.81 -24.82
N LYS A 605 52.68 -13.72 -24.29
CA LYS A 605 53.28 -12.67 -25.12
C LYS A 605 54.54 -13.12 -25.85
N GLU A 606 55.36 -13.94 -25.19
CA GLU A 606 56.59 -14.50 -25.76
C GLU A 606 56.28 -15.57 -26.79
N GLU A 607 55.38 -16.52 -26.48
CA GLU A 607 54.99 -17.60 -27.40
C GLU A 607 54.29 -17.11 -28.69
N LEU A 608 53.44 -16.08 -28.59
CA LEU A 608 52.71 -15.53 -29.74
C LEU A 608 53.41 -14.35 -30.42
N ASP A 609 54.63 -14.01 -30.00
CA ASP A 609 55.42 -12.87 -30.49
C ASP A 609 54.59 -11.56 -30.64
N ILE A 610 53.80 -11.21 -29.61
CA ILE A 610 52.82 -10.13 -29.71
C ILE A 610 53.51 -8.76 -29.57
N PRO A 611 53.55 -7.91 -30.63
CA PRO A 611 54.29 -6.65 -30.63
C PRO A 611 53.44 -5.54 -30.01
N CYS A 612 53.14 -5.63 -28.72
CA CYS A 612 52.37 -4.61 -28.00
C CYS A 612 53.08 -4.10 -26.74
N LYS A 613 52.83 -2.84 -26.37
CA LYS A 613 53.28 -2.28 -25.09
C LYS A 613 52.33 -2.71 -23.97
N GLY A 614 52.88 -3.23 -22.88
CA GLY A 614 52.12 -3.71 -21.72
C GLY A 614 51.50 -5.09 -21.93
N TYR A 615 50.38 -5.32 -21.23
CA TYR A 615 49.67 -6.59 -21.12
C TYR A 615 48.17 -6.39 -21.33
N PRO A 616 47.69 -6.08 -22.54
CA PRO A 616 46.27 -5.88 -22.81
C PRO A 616 45.47 -7.18 -22.68
N THR A 617 44.14 -7.07 -22.72
CA THR A 617 43.28 -8.25 -22.93
C THR A 617 43.17 -8.51 -24.44
N ILE A 618 43.50 -9.73 -24.85
CA ILE A 618 43.44 -10.19 -26.23
C ILE A 618 42.23 -11.12 -26.42
N ILE A 619 41.82 -11.29 -27.67
CA ILE A 619 40.84 -12.28 -28.12
C ILE A 619 41.61 -13.27 -28.99
N ILE A 620 41.53 -14.55 -28.66
CA ILE A 620 42.31 -15.64 -29.28
C ILE A 620 41.45 -16.91 -29.32
N ASN A 621 41.72 -17.81 -30.27
CA ASN A 621 41.09 -19.13 -30.29
C ASN A 621 41.45 -19.92 -29.02
N GLU A 622 40.45 -20.57 -28.43
CA GLU A 622 40.59 -21.31 -27.17
C GLU A 622 41.58 -22.48 -27.30
N GLU A 623 41.54 -23.21 -28.43
CA GLU A 623 42.47 -24.29 -28.74
C GLU A 623 43.93 -23.81 -28.72
N VAL A 624 44.21 -22.68 -29.38
CA VAL A 624 45.55 -22.09 -29.43
C VAL A 624 46.01 -21.64 -28.04
N LEU A 625 45.10 -21.12 -27.22
CA LEU A 625 45.46 -20.74 -25.85
C LEU A 625 45.83 -21.95 -25.01
N ASN A 626 45.07 -23.04 -25.11
CA ASN A 626 45.31 -24.29 -24.37
C ASN A 626 46.63 -24.96 -24.77
N ASP A 627 47.11 -24.78 -26.00
CA ASP A 627 48.43 -25.27 -26.42
C ASP A 627 49.60 -24.48 -25.79
N ILE A 628 49.34 -23.26 -25.31
CA ILE A 628 50.35 -22.34 -24.75
C ILE A 628 50.40 -22.37 -23.22
N THR A 629 49.25 -22.60 -22.56
CA THR A 629 49.09 -22.56 -21.09
C THR A 629 49.09 -23.93 -20.48
#